data_AF-A0A173XSP3-F1
#
_entry.id   AF-A0A173XSP3-F1
#
_cell.length_a   1.000
_cell.length_b   1.000
_cell.length_c   1.000
_cell.angle_alpha   90.00
_cell.angle_beta   90.00
_cell.angle_gamma   90.00
#
_symmetry.space_group_name_H-M   'P 1'
#
loop_
_entity.id
_entity.type
_entity.pdbx_description
1 polymer ?
#
loop_
_entity_poly.entity_id
_entity_poly.type
_entity_poly.pdbx_seq_one_letter_code
_entity_poly.pdbx_strand_id
1 'polypeptide(L)'
;MNVENKRDDRKKKIREIAGGILCIAVLLFIVMQIMLPETGIGGMVNEGSMAVLFFGVGAVCAYAAIKKRKEDKSALVLGLCLAVLACVPGGWISGKVAADLIEGPKTIRLTSVTTEELNGLSGLISHHYYLCGRGEDGKQYRLEVSADEFYELENIHEIIVRCYSRTERILEFL
;
A
#
# COMPACT_ATOMS: atom_id res chain seq x y z
N MET A 1 -37.14 -31.28 14.10
CA MET A 1 -35.98 -30.44 13.73
C MET A 1 -35.87 -29.29 14.73
N ASN A 2 -34.82 -29.29 15.56
CA ASN A 2 -34.74 -28.51 16.81
C ASN A 2 -34.51 -27.00 16.57
N VAL A 3 -35.10 -26.13 17.38
CA VAL A 3 -35.02 -24.64 17.27
C VAL A 3 -33.58 -24.14 17.30
N GLU A 4 -32.72 -24.86 18.01
CA GLU A 4 -31.28 -24.60 18.14
C GLU A 4 -30.52 -24.82 16.82
N ASN A 5 -30.86 -25.87 16.07
CA ASN A 5 -30.25 -26.17 14.77
C ASN A 5 -30.60 -25.10 13.72
N LYS A 6 -31.84 -24.59 13.74
CA LYS A 6 -32.29 -23.45 12.90
C LYS A 6 -31.58 -22.13 13.24
N ARG A 7 -31.11 -21.95 14.48
CA ARG A 7 -30.41 -20.74 14.92
C ARG A 7 -28.94 -20.79 14.49
N ASP A 8 -28.32 -21.96 14.54
CA ASP A 8 -26.93 -22.15 14.12
C ASP A 8 -26.76 -22.09 12.60
N ASP A 9 -27.68 -22.67 11.83
CA ASP A 9 -27.69 -22.55 10.36
C ASP A 9 -27.83 -21.10 9.88
N ARG A 10 -28.66 -20.29 10.56
CA ARG A 10 -28.78 -18.86 10.24
C ARG A 10 -27.51 -18.09 10.54
N LYS A 11 -26.85 -18.37 11.67
CA LYS A 11 -25.57 -17.74 12.01
C LYS A 11 -24.48 -18.10 11.01
N LYS A 12 -24.45 -19.36 10.55
CA LYS A 12 -23.50 -19.83 9.55
C LYS A 12 -23.72 -19.14 8.20
N LYS A 13 -24.97 -19.07 7.71
CA LYS A 13 -25.30 -18.33 6.48
C LYS A 13 -24.95 -16.85 6.56
N ILE A 14 -25.25 -16.17 7.66
CA ILE A 14 -24.89 -14.75 7.84
C ILE A 14 -23.38 -14.56 7.79
N ARG A 15 -22.61 -15.49 8.37
CA ARG A 15 -21.14 -15.44 8.37
C ARG A 15 -20.55 -15.67 6.98
N GLU A 16 -21.12 -16.57 6.20
CA GLU A 16 -20.72 -16.83 4.80
C GLU A 16 -21.02 -15.61 3.91
N ILE A 17 -22.21 -15.01 4.06
CA ILE A 17 -22.58 -13.78 3.34
C ILE A 17 -21.67 -12.62 3.73
N ALA A 18 -21.42 -12.42 5.02
CA ALA A 18 -20.52 -11.38 5.50
C ALA A 18 -19.07 -11.57 5.00
N GLY A 19 -18.60 -12.83 4.96
CA GLY A 19 -17.31 -13.17 4.38
C GLY A 19 -17.24 -12.87 2.88
N GLY A 20 -18.29 -13.21 2.12
CA GLY A 20 -18.38 -12.90 0.70
C GLY A 20 -18.38 -11.39 0.43
N ILE A 21 -19.15 -10.61 1.20
CA ILE A 21 -19.17 -9.15 1.10
C ILE A 21 -17.79 -8.57 1.42
N LEU A 22 -17.11 -9.07 2.45
CA LEU A 22 -15.76 -8.64 2.80
C LEU A 22 -14.75 -8.93 1.68
N CYS A 23 -14.80 -10.11 1.06
CA CYS A 23 -13.96 -10.45 -0.08
C CYS A 23 -14.20 -9.51 -1.27
N ILE A 24 -15.46 -9.23 -1.60
CA ILE A 24 -15.81 -8.29 -2.68
C ILE A 24 -15.29 -6.89 -2.35
N ALA A 25 -15.46 -6.42 -1.10
CA ALA A 25 -14.96 -5.12 -0.67
C ALA A 25 -13.42 -5.02 -0.79
N VAL A 26 -12.68 -6.08 -0.41
CA VAL A 26 -11.21 -6.14 -0.56
C VAL A 26 -10.81 -6.15 -2.04
N LEU A 27 -11.52 -6.88 -2.90
CA LEU A 27 -11.24 -6.87 -4.34
C LEU A 27 -11.47 -5.48 -4.96
N LEU A 28 -12.60 -4.84 -4.64
CA LEU A 28 -12.88 -3.48 -5.08
C LEU A 28 -11.82 -2.50 -4.57
N PHE A 29 -11.36 -2.68 -3.33
CA PHE A 29 -10.28 -1.87 -2.76
C PHE A 29 -8.98 -2.04 -3.56
N ILE A 30 -8.57 -3.28 -3.86
CA ILE A 30 -7.38 -3.55 -4.69
C ILE A 30 -7.51 -2.90 -6.07
N VAL A 31 -8.68 -2.97 -6.70
CA VAL A 31 -8.94 -2.32 -8.00
C VAL A 31 -8.80 -0.79 -7.89
N MET A 32 -9.31 -0.19 -6.81
CA MET A 32 -9.16 1.24 -6.57
C MET A 32 -7.69 1.66 -6.39
N GLN A 33 -6.86 0.82 -5.75
CA GLN A 33 -5.42 1.09 -5.61
C GLN A 33 -4.69 1.18 -6.97
N ILE A 34 -5.12 0.37 -7.94
CA ILE A 34 -4.56 0.38 -9.30
C ILE A 34 -4.98 1.64 -10.07
N MET A 35 -6.17 2.18 -9.77
CA MET A 35 -6.72 3.36 -10.45
C MET A 35 -6.31 4.69 -9.79
N LEU A 36 -5.68 4.64 -8.61
CA LEU A 36 -5.20 5.85 -7.94
C LEU A 36 -3.97 6.39 -8.68
N PRO A 37 -3.88 7.71 -8.88
CA PRO A 37 -2.73 8.31 -9.52
C PRO A 37 -1.48 8.10 -8.64
N GLU A 38 -0.36 7.81 -9.30
CA GLU A 38 0.94 7.57 -8.63
C GLU A 38 1.55 8.86 -8.05
N THR A 39 1.12 10.01 -8.59
CA THR A 39 1.49 11.35 -8.16
C THR A 39 0.33 12.08 -7.48
N GLY A 40 0.65 13.16 -6.77
CA GLY A 40 -0.31 13.98 -6.05
C GLY A 40 -0.75 13.39 -4.72
N ILE A 41 -1.86 13.93 -4.19
CA ILE A 41 -2.45 13.46 -2.93
C ILE A 41 -2.87 11.98 -3.05
N GLY A 42 -3.26 11.53 -4.24
CA GLY A 42 -3.62 10.14 -4.53
C GLY A 42 -2.47 9.16 -4.26
N GLY A 43 -1.24 9.52 -4.62
CA GLY A 43 -0.06 8.69 -4.38
C GLY A 43 0.21 8.44 -2.88
N MET A 44 0.06 9.46 -2.04
CA MET A 44 0.14 9.30 -0.58
C MET A 44 -1.00 8.43 -0.02
N VAL A 45 -2.21 8.61 -0.54
CA VAL A 45 -3.36 7.81 -0.11
C VAL A 45 -3.14 6.35 -0.49
N ASN A 46 -2.61 6.06 -1.68
CA ASN A 46 -2.28 4.70 -2.13
C ASN A 46 -1.22 4.04 -1.24
N GLU A 47 -0.17 4.77 -0.86
CA GLU A 47 0.87 4.27 0.04
C GLU A 47 0.30 3.98 1.45
N GLY A 48 -0.51 4.90 2.00
CA GLY A 48 -1.13 4.73 3.32
C GLY A 48 -2.17 3.60 3.38
N SER A 49 -2.93 3.41 2.31
CA SER A 49 -3.94 2.36 2.20
C SER A 49 -3.33 0.95 2.16
N MET A 50 -2.12 0.80 1.62
CA MET A 50 -1.38 -0.47 1.71
C MET A 50 -1.09 -0.84 3.17
N ALA A 51 -0.73 0.13 4.02
CA ALA A 51 -0.55 -0.14 5.45
C ALA A 51 -1.86 -0.61 6.12
N VAL A 52 -3.00 -0.01 5.77
CA VAL A 52 -4.32 -0.42 6.28
C VAL A 52 -4.65 -1.85 5.89
N LEU A 53 -4.37 -2.26 4.65
CA LEU A 53 -4.56 -3.65 4.20
C LEU A 53 -3.71 -4.63 5.03
N PHE A 54 -2.42 -4.33 5.18
CA PHE A 54 -1.50 -5.19 5.94
C PHE A 54 -1.92 -5.35 7.40
N PHE A 55 -2.30 -4.25 8.07
CA PHE A 55 -2.82 -4.32 9.45
C PHE A 55 -4.19 -5.00 9.53
N GLY A 56 -5.08 -4.78 8.55
CA GLY A 56 -6.39 -5.41 8.49
C GLY A 56 -6.28 -6.93 8.37
N VAL A 57 -5.44 -7.43 7.46
CA VAL A 57 -5.14 -8.86 7.32
C VAL A 57 -4.53 -9.40 8.61
N GLY A 58 -3.53 -8.69 9.19
CA GLY A 58 -2.91 -9.09 10.44
C GLY A 58 -3.91 -9.23 11.60
N ALA A 59 -4.83 -8.28 11.74
CA ALA A 59 -5.88 -8.30 12.76
C ALA A 59 -6.86 -9.46 12.56
N VAL A 60 -7.28 -9.74 11.32
CA VAL A 60 -8.17 -10.88 11.02
C VAL A 60 -7.48 -12.21 11.32
N CYS A 61 -6.21 -12.36 10.94
CA CYS A 61 -5.41 -13.56 11.25
C CYS A 61 -5.27 -13.76 12.76
N ALA A 62 -4.93 -12.71 13.52
CA ALA A 62 -4.82 -12.77 14.97
C ALA A 62 -6.17 -13.13 15.63
N TYR A 63 -7.28 -12.52 15.19
CA TYR A 63 -8.60 -12.82 15.71
C TYR A 63 -9.02 -14.27 15.45
N ALA A 64 -8.78 -14.79 14.24
CA ALA A 64 -9.05 -16.17 13.89
C ALA A 64 -8.22 -17.16 14.73
N ALA A 65 -6.94 -16.85 14.94
CA ALA A 65 -6.04 -17.63 15.78
C ALA A 65 -6.52 -17.69 17.24
N ILE A 66 -6.84 -16.53 17.83
CA ILE A 66 -7.32 -16.42 19.22
C ILE A 66 -8.65 -17.16 19.39
N LYS A 67 -9.55 -17.10 18.39
CA LYS A 67 -10.82 -17.82 18.44
C LYS A 67 -10.64 -19.34 18.47
N LYS A 68 -9.64 -19.87 17.76
CA LYS A 68 -9.33 -21.31 17.70
C LYS A 68 -8.37 -21.80 18.80
N ARG A 69 -7.90 -20.90 19.69
CA ARG A 69 -6.86 -21.20 20.70
C ARG A 69 -7.15 -22.39 21.62
N LYS A 70 -8.42 -22.73 21.84
CA LYS A 70 -8.82 -23.83 22.73
C LYS A 70 -8.85 -25.20 22.04
N GLU A 71 -8.94 -25.22 20.72
CA GLU A 71 -9.08 -26.45 19.92
C GLU A 71 -7.75 -26.87 19.32
N ASP A 72 -6.93 -25.91 18.85
CA ASP A 72 -5.70 -26.20 18.13
C ASP A 72 -4.60 -25.17 18.45
N LYS A 73 -3.57 -25.63 19.16
CA LYS A 73 -2.39 -24.80 19.50
C LYS A 73 -1.51 -24.52 18.28
N SER A 74 -1.47 -25.42 17.29
CA SER A 74 -0.69 -25.24 16.06
C SER A 74 -1.34 -24.18 15.17
N ALA A 75 -2.67 -24.19 15.05
CA ALA A 75 -3.41 -23.16 14.34
C ALA A 75 -3.28 -21.78 15.00
N LEU A 76 -3.16 -21.73 16.34
CA LEU A 76 -2.87 -20.50 17.07
C LEU A 76 -1.49 -19.94 16.69
N VAL A 77 -0.44 -20.77 16.72
CA VAL A 77 0.92 -20.35 16.37
C VAL A 77 0.99 -19.89 14.92
N LEU A 78 0.42 -20.66 13.99
CA LEU A 78 0.41 -20.31 12.57
C LEU A 78 -0.31 -18.98 12.33
N GLY A 79 -1.49 -18.78 12.93
CA GLY A 79 -2.25 -17.55 12.75
C GLY A 79 -1.59 -16.31 13.35
N LEU A 80 -0.88 -16.47 14.49
CA LEU A 80 -0.07 -15.39 15.07
C LEU A 80 1.17 -15.10 14.21
N CYS A 81 1.85 -16.11 13.69
CA CYS A 81 2.97 -15.91 12.77
C CYS A 81 2.53 -15.15 11.51
N LEU A 82 1.40 -15.54 10.91
CA LEU A 82 0.82 -14.82 9.77
C LEU A 82 0.45 -13.37 10.12
N ALA A 83 -0.10 -13.15 11.31
CA ALA A 83 -0.42 -11.80 11.77
C ALA A 83 0.84 -10.92 11.91
N VAL A 84 1.92 -11.46 12.49
CA VAL A 84 3.20 -10.75 12.60
C VAL A 84 3.77 -10.45 11.22
N LEU A 85 3.80 -11.45 10.32
CA LEU A 85 4.30 -11.28 8.96
C LEU A 85 3.53 -10.20 8.18
N ALA A 86 2.23 -10.06 8.41
CA ALA A 86 1.43 -8.99 7.80
C ALA A 86 1.68 -7.63 8.47
N CYS A 87 1.84 -7.57 9.80
CA CYS A 87 2.02 -6.31 10.52
C CYS A 87 3.40 -5.66 10.31
N VAL A 88 4.46 -6.43 10.07
CA VAL A 88 5.82 -5.87 9.82
C VAL A 88 5.85 -4.90 8.63
N PRO A 89 5.44 -5.29 7.40
CA PRO A 89 5.41 -4.36 6.27
C PRO A 89 4.42 -3.22 6.50
N GLY A 90 3.26 -3.47 7.13
CA GLY A 90 2.32 -2.41 7.51
C GLY A 90 2.94 -1.35 8.42
N GLY A 91 3.73 -1.76 9.41
CA GLY A 91 4.48 -0.88 10.31
C GLY A 91 5.56 -0.07 9.58
N TRP A 92 6.27 -0.69 8.65
CA TRP A 92 7.27 -0.01 7.84
C TRP A 92 6.67 1.07 6.94
N ILE A 93 5.62 0.73 6.19
CA ILE A 93 4.92 1.66 5.28
C ILE A 93 4.28 2.80 6.07
N SER A 94 3.53 2.49 7.14
CA SER A 94 2.91 3.51 7.99
C SER A 94 3.93 4.42 8.65
N GLY A 95 5.11 3.91 9.03
CA GLY A 95 6.20 4.71 9.57
C GLY A 95 6.74 5.72 8.55
N LYS A 96 6.90 5.33 7.29
CA LYS A 96 7.29 6.24 6.20
C LYS A 96 6.24 7.32 5.96
N VAL A 97 4.98 6.93 5.80
CA VAL A 97 3.84 7.84 5.55
C VAL A 97 3.67 8.82 6.71
N ALA A 98 3.70 8.35 7.96
CA ALA A 98 3.56 9.20 9.13
C ALA A 98 4.72 10.19 9.26
N ALA A 99 5.95 9.74 9.04
CA ALA A 99 7.12 10.63 9.09
C ALA A 99 7.03 11.73 8.03
N ASP A 100 6.61 11.38 6.81
CA ASP A 100 6.44 12.36 5.73
C ASP A 100 5.25 13.31 5.95
N LEU A 101 4.16 12.86 6.58
CA LEU A 101 3.06 13.74 6.99
C LEU A 101 3.47 14.72 8.09
N ILE A 102 4.31 14.29 9.03
CA ILE A 102 4.81 15.13 10.14
C ILE A 102 5.83 16.15 9.61
N GLU A 103 6.75 15.70 8.75
CA GLU A 103 7.80 16.53 8.17
C GLU A 103 7.25 17.50 7.12
N GLY A 104 6.17 17.10 6.45
CA GLY A 104 5.53 17.87 5.39
C GLY A 104 6.25 17.72 4.04
N PRO A 105 5.61 18.19 2.95
CA PRO A 105 6.18 18.10 1.62
C PRO A 105 7.33 19.09 1.46
N LYS A 106 8.43 18.65 0.84
CA LYS A 106 9.62 19.47 0.58
C LYS A 106 9.68 19.89 -0.88
N THR A 107 10.04 21.14 -1.12
CA THR A 107 10.34 21.62 -2.48
C THR A 107 11.80 21.35 -2.79
N ILE A 108 12.07 20.62 -3.86
CA ILE A 108 13.41 20.21 -4.27
C ILE A 108 13.57 20.52 -5.76
N ARG A 109 14.68 21.16 -6.11
CA ARG A 109 15.08 21.37 -7.50
C ARG A 109 15.99 20.21 -7.91
N LEU A 110 15.53 19.43 -8.88
CA LEU A 110 16.25 18.28 -9.40
C LEU A 110 17.05 18.71 -10.63
N THR A 111 18.35 18.45 -10.60
CA THR A 111 19.29 18.67 -11.70
C THR A 111 19.80 17.32 -12.23
N SER A 112 20.07 17.22 -13.54
CA SER A 112 20.45 15.95 -14.18
C SER A 112 19.36 14.88 -14.05
N VAL A 113 18.15 15.28 -14.42
CA VAL A 113 16.98 14.40 -14.43
C VAL A 113 17.21 13.26 -15.43
N THR A 114 17.08 12.03 -14.96
CA THR A 114 17.11 10.80 -15.75
C THR A 114 15.90 9.98 -15.38
N THR A 115 15.29 9.31 -16.35
CA THR A 115 14.13 8.47 -16.09
C THR A 115 14.54 6.99 -16.08
N GLU A 116 14.06 6.24 -15.09
CA GLU A 116 14.31 4.79 -14.98
C GLU A 116 12.99 4.03 -15.06
N GLU A 117 12.94 3.00 -15.91
CA GLU A 117 11.86 2.03 -15.94
C GLU A 117 12.29 0.79 -15.14
N LEU A 118 11.56 0.47 -14.06
CA LEU A 118 11.69 -0.85 -13.44
C LEU A 118 10.47 -1.71 -13.74
N ASN A 119 10.77 -2.83 -14.38
CA ASN A 119 9.83 -3.93 -14.51
C ASN A 119 9.69 -4.62 -13.15
N GLY A 120 8.50 -4.52 -12.54
CA GLY A 120 8.10 -5.41 -11.46
C GLY A 120 8.11 -6.88 -11.89
N LEU A 121 7.95 -7.79 -10.92
CA LEU A 121 8.05 -9.25 -11.09
C LEU A 121 7.49 -9.73 -12.45
N SER A 122 8.38 -10.05 -13.40
CA SER A 122 8.08 -10.56 -14.75
C SER A 122 7.06 -9.78 -15.59
N GLY A 123 7.12 -8.43 -15.62
CA GLY A 123 6.53 -7.62 -16.70
C GLY A 123 5.00 -7.76 -16.89
N LEU A 124 4.29 -8.28 -15.90
CA LEU A 124 2.86 -8.60 -15.97
C LEU A 124 2.00 -7.76 -15.02
N ILE A 125 2.58 -7.04 -14.05
CA ILE A 125 1.82 -6.50 -12.90
C ILE A 125 2.10 -5.02 -12.57
N SER A 126 3.29 -4.46 -12.86
CA SER A 126 3.50 -3.02 -12.71
C SER A 126 4.72 -2.51 -13.49
N HIS A 127 4.49 -1.51 -14.32
CA HIS A 127 5.54 -0.63 -14.86
C HIS A 127 5.66 0.52 -13.88
N HIS A 128 6.76 0.57 -13.12
CA HIS A 128 7.03 1.70 -12.25
C HIS A 128 8.03 2.62 -12.96
N TYR A 129 7.60 3.85 -13.21
CA TYR A 129 8.42 4.88 -13.79
C TYR A 129 8.99 5.75 -12.68
N TYR A 130 10.30 5.98 -12.71
CA TYR A 130 10.98 6.79 -11.71
C TYR A 130 11.66 7.99 -12.36
N LEU A 131 11.48 9.14 -11.73
CA LEU A 131 12.24 10.35 -11.95
C LEU A 131 13.43 10.37 -10.99
N CYS A 132 14.62 10.18 -11.53
CA CYS A 132 15.86 10.26 -10.79
C CYS A 132 16.53 11.62 -11.03
N GLY A 133 17.02 12.28 -9.99
CA GLY A 133 17.71 13.56 -10.15
C GLY A 133 18.55 13.92 -8.94
N ARG A 134 19.49 14.86 -9.12
CA ARG A 134 20.33 15.36 -8.04
C ARG A 134 19.73 16.64 -7.46
N GLY A 135 19.41 16.63 -6.17
CA GLY A 135 18.95 17.80 -5.44
C GLY A 135 20.07 18.82 -5.17
N GLU A 136 19.70 20.04 -4.81
CA GLU A 136 20.64 21.10 -4.41
C GLU A 136 21.49 20.72 -3.17
N ASP A 137 21.00 19.80 -2.34
CA ASP A 137 21.73 19.23 -1.21
C ASP A 137 22.79 18.19 -1.63
N GLY A 138 22.93 17.95 -2.93
CA GLY A 138 23.87 17.00 -3.51
C GLY A 138 23.43 15.54 -3.45
N LYS A 139 22.25 15.23 -2.88
CA LYS A 139 21.71 13.86 -2.79
C LYS A 139 21.00 13.46 -4.09
N GLN A 140 21.02 12.16 -4.38
CA GLN A 140 20.17 11.59 -5.41
C GLN A 140 18.77 11.34 -4.83
N TYR A 141 17.77 11.81 -5.56
CA TYR A 141 16.36 11.53 -5.32
C TYR A 141 15.86 10.60 -6.41
N ARG A 142 15.03 9.65 -6.00
CA ARG A 142 14.31 8.73 -6.86
C ARG A 142 12.84 8.87 -6.49
N LEU A 143 12.03 9.33 -7.44
CA LEU A 143 10.64 9.68 -7.20
C LEU A 143 9.76 8.94 -8.20
N GLU A 144 8.70 8.31 -7.72
CA GLU A 144 7.78 7.57 -8.59
C GLU A 144 6.86 8.53 -9.34
N VAL A 145 6.71 8.32 -10.65
CA VAL A 145 5.89 9.11 -11.58
C VAL A 145 5.02 8.18 -12.41
N SER A 146 3.89 8.69 -12.91
CA SER A 146 3.05 7.95 -13.83
C SER A 146 3.69 7.81 -15.23
N ALA A 147 3.16 6.88 -16.03
CA ALA A 147 3.61 6.68 -17.41
C ALA A 147 3.49 7.94 -18.28
N ASP A 148 2.39 8.68 -18.15
CA ASP A 148 2.15 9.89 -18.93
C ASP A 148 3.18 10.97 -18.58
N GLU A 149 3.43 11.17 -17.27
CA GLU A 149 4.44 12.11 -16.78
C GLU A 149 5.86 11.69 -17.18
N PHE A 150 6.18 10.40 -17.23
CA PHE A 150 7.49 9.91 -17.68
C PHE A 150 7.82 10.38 -19.10
N TYR A 151 6.88 10.26 -20.04
CA TYR A 151 7.11 10.68 -21.43
C TYR A 151 7.18 12.20 -21.59
N GLU A 152 6.46 12.97 -20.76
CA GLU A 152 6.56 14.43 -20.75
C GLU A 152 7.91 14.91 -20.18
N LEU A 153 8.46 14.18 -19.22
CA LEU A 153 9.68 14.54 -18.49
C LEU A 153 10.98 14.00 -19.13
N GLU A 154 10.89 13.09 -20.11
CA GLU A 154 12.04 12.41 -20.74
C GLU A 154 13.09 13.37 -21.34
N ASN A 155 12.70 14.61 -21.69
CA ASN A 155 13.59 15.63 -22.25
C ASN A 155 13.85 16.83 -21.32
N ILE A 156 13.35 16.81 -20.09
CA ILE A 156 13.52 17.89 -19.12
C ILE A 156 14.79 17.63 -18.30
N HIS A 157 15.73 18.57 -18.28
CA HIS A 157 17.00 18.41 -17.57
C HIS A 157 16.98 18.97 -16.15
N GLU A 158 16.01 19.83 -15.86
CA GLU A 158 15.82 20.47 -14.57
C GLU A 158 14.33 20.68 -14.29
N ILE A 159 13.89 20.28 -13.08
CA ILE A 159 12.50 20.43 -12.65
C ILE A 159 12.42 20.72 -11.17
N ILE A 160 11.45 21.54 -10.77
CA ILE A 160 11.16 21.79 -9.36
C ILE A 160 9.97 20.92 -8.99
N VAL A 161 10.13 20.11 -7.94
CA VAL A 161 9.08 19.22 -7.46
C VAL A 161 8.82 19.45 -5.99
N ARG A 162 7.56 19.39 -5.59
CA ARG A 162 7.15 19.28 -4.20
C ARG A 162 6.92 17.80 -3.91
N CYS A 163 7.73 17.18 -3.06
CA CYS A 163 7.70 15.74 -2.84
C CYS A 163 7.86 15.34 -1.36
N TYR A 164 7.47 14.10 -1.07
CA TYR A 164 7.66 13.43 0.20
C TYR A 164 8.86 12.49 0.12
N SER A 165 9.90 12.80 0.89
CA SER A 165 11.22 12.19 0.70
C SER A 165 11.34 10.74 1.15
N ARG A 166 10.50 10.25 2.07
CA ARG A 166 10.61 8.88 2.63
C ARG A 166 9.71 7.89 1.91
N THR A 167 8.56 8.34 1.41
CA THR A 167 7.64 7.60 0.56
C THR A 167 7.99 7.71 -0.92
N GLU A 168 8.94 8.58 -1.29
CA GLU A 168 9.39 8.77 -2.68
C GLU A 168 8.25 9.22 -3.62
N ARG A 169 7.25 9.94 -3.08
CA ARG A 169 6.04 10.37 -3.80
C ARG A 169 6.11 11.85 -4.14
N ILE A 170 5.79 12.20 -5.38
CA ILE A 170 5.61 13.59 -5.82
C ILE A 170 4.20 14.05 -5.47
N LEU A 171 4.11 15.23 -4.85
CA LEU A 171 2.84 15.89 -4.55
C LEU A 171 2.43 16.84 -5.67
N GLU A 172 3.38 17.59 -6.24
CA GLU A 172 3.11 18.59 -7.28
C GLU A 172 4.40 18.92 -8.05
N PHE A 173 4.29 19.13 -9.36
CA PHE A 173 5.35 19.69 -10.20
C PHE A 173 5.20 21.21 -10.27
N LEU A 174 6.29 21.96 -10.18
CA LEU A 174 6.33 23.42 -10.10
C LEU A 174 7.08 24.06 -11.28
#